data_AF-Q04PN6-F1
#
_entry.id   AF-Q04PN6-F1
#
_cell.length_a   1.000
_cell.length_b   1.000
_cell.length_c   1.000
_cell.angle_alpha   90.00
_cell.angle_beta   90.00
_cell.angle_gamma   90.00
#
_symmetry.space_group_name_H-M   'P 1'
#
loop_
_entity.id
_entity.type
_entity.pdbx_description
1 polymer ?
#
loop_
_entity_poly.entity_id
_entity_poly.type
_entity_poly.pdbx_seq_one_letter_code
_entity_poly.pdbx_strand_id
1 'polypeptide(L)'
;MKQNLNNSRIRRFIYSVFLILFLFSSITAFDVYAQEDEKKTHSTKNIDITVKDKDGYNHFLVFTKVTTPDKSYIAYNVEFWVNNYVYSGGEEFSQISFKAGKKSLNGSYYKYDTSSGAIVLYFYMDETATKELLTNSGSVDKITISQKNKTVSEYILATKDNFKKALKEIMAVE
;
A
#
# COMPACT_ATOMS: atom_id res chain seq x y z
N MET A 1 17.23 -54.85 -49.18
CA MET A 1 17.19 -54.68 -47.71
C MET A 1 16.79 -53.24 -47.41
N LYS A 2 15.50 -53.01 -47.18
CA LYS A 2 14.85 -51.71 -47.00
C LYS A 2 14.76 -51.42 -45.50
N GLN A 3 15.58 -50.52 -44.94
CA GLN A 3 15.31 -49.99 -43.59
C GLN A 3 16.07 -48.72 -43.15
N ASN A 4 16.64 -47.90 -44.04
CA ASN A 4 17.36 -46.67 -43.61
C ASN A 4 16.86 -45.33 -44.17
N LEU A 5 15.80 -45.33 -44.99
CA LEU A 5 15.22 -44.08 -45.52
C LEU A 5 14.14 -43.45 -44.62
N ASN A 6 13.57 -44.21 -43.69
CA ASN A 6 12.50 -43.71 -42.81
C ASN A 6 13.04 -42.83 -41.66
N ASN A 7 14.26 -43.12 -41.19
CA ASN A 7 14.86 -42.44 -40.04
C ASN A 7 15.24 -40.98 -40.30
N SER A 8 15.61 -40.63 -41.55
CA SER A 8 16.02 -39.26 -41.91
C SER A 8 14.83 -38.29 -41.99
N ARG A 9 13.72 -38.72 -42.61
CA ARG A 9 12.48 -37.92 -42.70
C ARG A 9 11.81 -37.77 -41.35
N ILE A 10 11.77 -38.85 -40.56
CA ILE A 10 11.22 -38.83 -39.20
C ILE A 10 12.09 -37.96 -38.28
N ARG A 11 13.43 -38.05 -38.33
CA ARG A 11 14.32 -37.13 -37.58
C ARG A 11 14.08 -35.67 -37.96
N ARG A 12 14.02 -35.34 -39.26
CA ARG A 12 13.77 -33.96 -39.71
C ARG A 12 12.41 -33.45 -39.21
N PHE A 13 11.38 -34.29 -39.25
CA PHE A 13 10.06 -33.95 -38.73
C PHE A 13 10.08 -33.71 -37.20
N ILE A 14 10.76 -34.57 -36.45
CA ILE A 14 10.93 -34.41 -34.99
C ILE A 14 11.69 -33.13 -34.67
N TYR A 15 12.80 -32.84 -35.37
CA TYR A 15 13.56 -31.60 -35.16
C TYR A 15 12.74 -30.36 -35.52
N SER A 16 11.92 -30.41 -36.58
CA SER A 16 11.01 -29.33 -36.93
C SER A 16 9.93 -29.09 -35.88
N VAL A 17 9.36 -30.16 -35.32
CA VAL A 17 8.36 -30.05 -34.23
C VAL A 17 9.00 -29.52 -32.95
N PHE A 18 10.20 -29.99 -32.59
CA PHE A 18 10.95 -29.46 -31.43
C PHE A 18 11.36 -27.99 -31.63
N LEU A 19 11.75 -27.58 -32.84
CA LEU A 19 12.09 -26.19 -33.14
C LEU A 19 10.86 -25.27 -33.01
N ILE A 20 9.70 -25.73 -33.49
CA ILE A 20 8.43 -25.00 -33.36
C ILE A 20 8.01 -24.91 -31.88
N LEU A 21 8.09 -25.99 -31.12
CA LEU A 21 7.83 -25.99 -29.68
C LEU A 21 8.78 -25.07 -28.90
N PHE A 22 10.07 -25.03 -29.27
CA PHE A 22 11.06 -24.14 -28.66
C PHE A 22 10.75 -22.67 -28.98
N LEU A 23 10.31 -22.36 -30.21
CA LEU A 23 9.89 -21.03 -30.61
C LEU A 23 8.62 -20.58 -29.87
N PHE A 24 7.65 -21.47 -29.64
CA PHE A 24 6.45 -21.17 -28.85
C PHE A 24 6.76 -21.00 -27.34
N SER A 25 7.71 -21.75 -26.78
CA SER A 25 8.15 -21.52 -25.39
C SER A 25 8.96 -20.25 -25.22
N SER A 26 9.65 -19.76 -26.27
CA SER A 26 10.34 -18.46 -26.21
C SER A 26 9.43 -17.24 -26.40
N ILE A 27 8.22 -17.38 -26.97
CA ILE A 27 7.27 -16.26 -27.11
C ILE A 27 6.49 -16.03 -25.81
N THR A 28 6.32 -17.04 -24.95
CA THR A 28 5.61 -16.93 -23.67
C THR A 28 6.49 -16.50 -22.49
N ALA A 29 7.81 -16.32 -22.73
CA ALA A 29 8.75 -15.82 -21.73
C ALA A 29 8.93 -14.29 -21.76
N PHE A 30 8.28 -13.60 -22.70
CA PHE A 30 8.27 -12.13 -22.82
C PHE A 30 6.86 -11.59 -22.56
N ASP A 31 6.29 -11.84 -21.40
CA ASP A 31 5.20 -10.99 -20.85
C ASP A 31 4.84 -11.28 -19.37
N VAL A 32 5.83 -11.67 -18.55
CA VAL A 32 5.73 -11.53 -17.07
C VAL A 32 7.03 -10.98 -16.50
N TYR A 33 7.68 -10.09 -17.25
CA TYR A 33 8.31 -8.92 -16.62
C TYR A 33 7.30 -7.80 -16.86
N ALA A 34 6.18 -7.86 -16.13
CA ALA A 34 5.51 -6.62 -15.78
C ALA A 34 6.59 -5.83 -15.06
N GLN A 35 7.18 -4.91 -15.82
CA GLN A 35 8.04 -3.86 -15.37
C GLN A 35 7.41 -3.39 -14.06
N GLU A 36 8.01 -3.73 -12.92
CA GLU A 36 7.84 -2.96 -11.69
C GLU A 36 8.47 -1.61 -12.01
N ASP A 37 7.76 -0.87 -12.85
CA ASP A 37 7.91 0.53 -13.14
C ASP A 37 8.28 1.21 -11.82
N GLU A 38 9.47 1.80 -11.78
CA GLU A 38 10.18 2.23 -10.58
C GLU A 38 9.24 2.79 -9.52
N LYS A 39 8.82 1.94 -8.58
CA LYS A 39 7.92 2.35 -7.50
C LYS A 39 8.72 3.19 -6.50
N LYS A 40 8.72 4.50 -6.68
CA LYS A 40 9.35 5.42 -5.73
C LYS A 40 8.48 5.51 -4.49
N THR A 41 9.07 5.16 -3.34
CA THR A 41 8.41 5.22 -2.03
C THR A 41 9.12 6.23 -1.15
N HIS A 42 8.39 7.26 -0.68
CA HIS A 42 8.89 8.21 0.33
C HIS A 42 8.08 8.08 1.61
N SER A 43 8.73 8.13 2.77
CA SER A 43 8.08 7.91 4.06
C SER A 43 8.55 8.90 5.11
N THR A 44 7.63 9.40 5.93
CA THR A 44 7.92 10.37 7.00
C THR A 44 8.37 9.70 8.30
N LYS A 45 9.06 8.55 8.23
CA LYS A 45 9.48 7.77 9.42
C LYS A 45 10.33 8.56 10.41
N ASN A 46 10.96 9.63 9.97
CA ASN A 46 11.78 10.52 10.80
C ASN A 46 10.96 11.63 11.49
N ILE A 47 9.63 11.65 11.32
CA ILE A 47 8.74 12.58 11.99
C ILE A 47 7.80 11.80 12.89
N ASP A 48 7.97 11.96 14.20
CA ASP A 48 7.11 11.33 15.20
C ASP A 48 5.74 12.00 15.24
N ILE A 49 4.75 11.41 14.57
CA ILE A 49 3.35 11.81 14.73
C ILE A 49 2.71 10.90 15.75
N THR A 50 2.50 11.40 16.97
CA THR A 50 1.84 10.65 18.03
C THR A 50 0.34 10.91 18.03
N VAL A 51 -0.43 9.83 18.11
CA VAL A 51 -1.86 9.83 18.37
C VAL A 51 -2.13 9.02 19.64
N LYS A 52 -3.15 9.39 20.42
CA LYS A 52 -3.50 8.70 21.67
C LYS A 52 -4.83 8.01 21.55
N ASP A 53 -4.91 6.75 21.96
CA ASP A 53 -6.20 6.07 22.08
C ASP A 53 -6.98 6.52 23.32
N LYS A 54 -8.16 5.93 23.52
CA LYS A 54 -9.04 6.22 24.66
C LYS A 54 -8.40 5.94 26.03
N ASP A 55 -7.42 5.06 26.09
CA ASP A 55 -6.73 4.66 27.32
C ASP A 55 -5.45 5.50 27.53
N GLY A 56 -5.14 6.41 26.59
CA GLY A 56 -4.01 7.32 26.66
C GLY A 56 -2.71 6.73 26.14
N TYR A 57 -2.72 5.51 25.59
CA TYR A 57 -1.53 4.90 24.99
C TYR A 57 -1.16 5.61 23.70
N ASN A 58 0.14 5.75 23.48
CA ASN A 58 0.68 6.35 22.28
C ASN A 58 0.67 5.34 21.12
N HIS A 59 0.22 5.81 19.97
CA HIS A 59 0.34 5.16 18.67
C HIS A 59 1.03 6.14 17.72
N PHE A 60 1.62 5.63 16.65
CA PHE A 60 2.34 6.45 15.69
C PHE A 60 1.63 6.47 14.34
N LEU A 61 1.67 7.63 13.69
CA LEU A 61 1.14 7.82 12.35
C LEU A 61 2.30 8.14 11.44
N VAL A 62 2.40 7.43 10.31
CA VAL A 62 3.43 7.70 9.29
C VAL A 62 2.73 8.01 7.97
N PHE A 63 3.22 9.03 7.26
CA PHE A 63 2.77 9.27 5.90
C PHE A 63 3.74 8.61 4.94
N THR A 64 3.20 8.00 3.90
CA THR A 64 4.01 7.44 2.83
C THR A 64 3.38 7.85 1.49
N LYS A 65 4.22 8.06 0.49
CA LYS A 65 3.80 8.37 -0.88
C LYS A 65 4.40 7.30 -1.75
N VAL A 66 3.58 6.78 -2.64
CA VAL A 66 3.98 5.75 -3.58
C VAL A 66 3.65 6.29 -4.96
N THR A 67 4.67 6.68 -5.70
CA THR A 67 4.48 7.15 -7.08
C THR A 67 4.62 5.96 -8.02
N THR A 68 3.62 5.76 -8.90
CA THR A 68 3.70 4.83 -10.03
C THR A 68 3.59 5.61 -11.35
N PRO A 69 4.19 5.14 -12.46
CA PRO A 69 4.21 5.88 -13.73
C PRO A 69 2.83 6.23 -14.31
N ASP A 70 1.82 5.41 -14.02
CA ASP A 70 0.50 5.57 -14.62
C ASP A 70 -0.45 6.45 -13.78
N LYS A 71 -0.19 6.55 -12.47
CA LYS A 71 -1.00 7.28 -11.45
C LYS A 71 -0.15 7.66 -10.23
N SER A 72 -0.28 8.89 -9.72
CA SER A 72 0.19 9.24 -8.37
C SER A 72 -0.86 8.82 -7.34
N TYR A 73 -0.46 8.06 -6.32
CA TYR A 73 -1.32 7.77 -5.17
C TYR A 73 -0.52 7.96 -3.88
N ILE A 74 -1.10 8.68 -2.91
CA ILE A 74 -0.47 8.82 -1.59
C ILE A 74 -0.91 7.60 -0.77
N ALA A 75 0.02 6.68 -0.54
CA ALA A 75 -0.22 5.47 0.25
C ALA A 75 0.18 5.70 1.71
N TYR A 76 -0.78 5.88 2.58
CA TYR A 76 -0.56 6.18 3.99
C TYR A 76 -0.13 4.92 4.74
N ASN A 77 0.95 5.04 5.51
CA ASN A 77 1.42 3.99 6.39
C ASN A 77 1.11 4.39 7.83
N VAL A 78 -0.06 4.08 8.36
CA VAL A 78 -0.25 4.33 9.79
C VAL A 78 0.44 3.20 10.55
N GLU A 79 1.69 3.41 10.96
CA GLU A 79 2.41 2.52 11.89
C GLU A 79 1.81 2.61 13.29
N PHE A 80 0.64 1.99 13.46
CA PHE A 80 0.09 1.76 14.79
C PHE A 80 1.01 0.79 15.53
N TRP A 81 1.81 1.32 16.46
CA TRP A 81 2.42 0.52 17.52
C TRP A 81 1.31 0.15 18.52
N VAL A 82 0.41 -0.73 18.09
CA VAL A 82 -0.54 -1.35 19.00
C VAL A 82 0.27 -2.34 19.83
N ASN A 83 0.59 -1.98 21.07
CA ASN A 83 1.13 -2.92 22.04
C ASN A 83 0.26 -4.19 22.05
N ASN A 84 0.85 -5.33 21.63
CA ASN A 84 0.45 -6.71 21.96
C ASN A 84 -1.05 -7.09 21.87
N TYR A 85 -1.84 -6.48 20.98
CA TYR A 85 -3.14 -7.05 20.62
C TYR A 85 -3.06 -7.68 19.24
N VAL A 86 -2.99 -9.02 19.22
CA VAL A 86 -3.29 -9.83 18.04
C VAL A 86 -4.77 -9.63 17.74
N TYR A 87 -5.13 -8.74 16.80
CA TYR A 87 -6.47 -8.78 16.20
C TYR A 87 -6.56 -10.05 15.36
N SER A 88 -6.98 -11.12 16.00
CA SER A 88 -7.51 -12.30 15.36
C SER A 88 -8.96 -12.01 14.95
N GLY A 89 -9.24 -11.75 13.68
CA GLY A 89 -10.63 -11.68 13.22
C GLY A 89 -10.79 -11.20 11.79
N GLY A 90 -11.47 -11.98 10.96
CA GLY A 90 -11.82 -11.71 9.56
C GLY A 90 -12.82 -10.57 9.35
N GLU A 91 -12.60 -9.42 10.00
CA GLU A 91 -13.36 -8.20 9.80
C GLU A 91 -12.52 -7.20 9.00
N GLU A 92 -12.92 -6.97 7.75
CA GLU A 92 -12.22 -6.06 6.84
C GLU A 92 -12.34 -4.62 7.36
N PHE A 93 -11.22 -4.04 7.76
CA PHE A 93 -11.09 -2.60 7.90
C PHE A 93 -11.55 -1.93 6.60
N SER A 94 -12.20 -0.79 6.75
CA SER A 94 -12.85 -0.11 5.62
C SER A 94 -12.27 1.28 5.37
N GLN A 95 -12.06 2.06 6.43
CA GLN A 95 -11.72 3.47 6.29
C GLN A 95 -10.98 4.02 7.51
N ILE A 96 -10.08 4.97 7.26
CA ILE A 96 -9.58 5.94 8.23
C ILE A 96 -10.24 7.30 7.96
N SER A 97 -10.63 8.03 9.00
CA SER A 97 -11.18 9.38 8.90
C SER A 97 -10.41 10.34 9.78
N PHE A 98 -10.05 11.49 9.22
CA PHE A 98 -9.46 12.63 9.91
C PHE A 98 -10.54 13.69 10.09
N LYS A 99 -11.00 13.88 11.32
CA LYS A 99 -11.99 14.92 11.64
C LYS A 99 -11.26 16.25 11.80
N ALA A 100 -11.58 17.20 10.91
CA ALA A 100 -11.03 18.55 10.91
C ALA A 100 -12.18 19.56 11.05
N GLY A 101 -12.49 19.94 12.28
CA GLY A 101 -13.67 20.76 12.59
C GLY A 101 -14.97 20.08 12.14
N LYS A 102 -15.65 20.67 11.14
CA LYS A 102 -16.91 20.12 10.57
C LYS A 102 -16.69 19.17 9.40
N LYS A 103 -15.45 19.00 8.94
CA LYS A 103 -15.12 18.14 7.80
C LYS A 103 -14.52 16.82 8.27
N SER A 104 -14.75 15.77 7.50
CA SER A 104 -14.10 14.47 7.66
C SER A 104 -13.43 14.12 6.34
N LEU A 105 -12.11 13.94 6.39
CA LEU A 105 -11.32 13.54 5.23
C LEU A 105 -10.91 12.09 5.38
N ASN A 106 -11.17 11.30 4.35
CA ASN A 106 -11.23 9.86 4.49
C ASN A 106 -10.23 9.16 3.58
N GLY A 107 -9.60 8.12 4.12
CA GLY A 107 -8.78 7.18 3.36
C GLY A 107 -9.37 5.78 3.40
N SER A 108 -9.31 5.07 2.29
CA SER A 108 -9.81 3.70 2.16
C SER A 108 -8.77 2.70 2.62
N TYR A 109 -9.19 1.63 3.28
CA TYR A 109 -8.29 0.53 3.64
C TYR A 109 -7.67 -0.13 2.40
N TYR A 110 -6.41 -0.54 2.51
CA TYR A 110 -5.66 -1.19 1.42
C TYR A 110 -5.09 -2.55 1.84
N LYS A 111 -4.38 -2.63 2.97
CA LYS A 111 -3.80 -3.88 3.50
C LYS A 111 -3.44 -3.75 4.97
N TYR A 112 -3.01 -4.85 5.59
CA TYR A 112 -2.31 -4.85 6.88
C TYR A 112 -0.99 -5.63 6.80
N ASP A 113 -0.10 -5.40 7.76
CA ASP A 113 1.13 -6.16 7.99
C ASP A 113 1.26 -6.50 9.48
N THR A 114 1.82 -7.66 9.78
CA THR A 114 2.08 -8.16 11.15
C THR A 114 3.53 -8.60 11.38
N SER A 115 4.39 -8.47 10.37
CA SER A 115 5.79 -8.94 10.38
C SER A 115 6.65 -8.26 11.44
N SER A 116 6.25 -7.06 11.89
CA SER A 116 6.95 -6.29 12.92
C SER A 116 6.57 -6.67 14.36
N GLY A 117 5.66 -7.63 14.56
CA GLY A 117 5.08 -7.94 15.87
C GLY A 117 3.97 -6.97 16.30
N ALA A 118 3.66 -5.97 15.47
CA ALA A 118 2.51 -5.07 15.62
C ALA A 118 1.62 -5.14 14.37
N ILE A 119 0.34 -4.78 14.50
CA ILE A 119 -0.55 -4.66 13.35
C ILE A 119 -0.40 -3.27 12.75
N VAL A 120 0.17 -3.23 11.55
CA VAL A 120 0.29 -2.01 10.75
C VAL A 120 -0.86 -1.96 9.75
N LEU A 121 -1.63 -0.88 9.75
CA LEU A 121 -2.76 -0.70 8.84
C LEU A 121 -2.41 0.32 7.76
N TYR A 122 -2.67 -0.07 6.51
CA TYR A 122 -2.35 0.74 5.35
C TYR A 122 -3.65 1.28 4.76
N PHE A 123 -3.70 2.60 4.59
CA PHE A 123 -4.83 3.29 3.98
C PHE A 123 -4.38 4.08 2.76
N TYR A 124 -5.27 4.24 1.80
CA TYR A 124 -5.09 5.08 0.63
C TYR A 124 -5.97 6.32 0.75
N MET A 125 -5.42 7.50 0.57
CA MET A 125 -6.19 8.72 0.37
C MET A 125 -5.63 9.44 -0.85
N ASP A 126 -6.51 9.91 -1.71
CA ASP A 126 -6.10 10.57 -2.94
C ASP A 126 -5.40 11.91 -2.66
N GLU A 127 -4.69 12.41 -3.67
CA GLU A 127 -3.90 13.64 -3.53
C GLU A 127 -4.76 14.88 -3.22
N THR A 128 -6.02 14.92 -3.68
CA THR A 128 -6.94 16.04 -3.42
C THR A 128 -7.35 16.05 -1.96
N ALA A 129 -7.78 14.90 -1.42
CA ALA A 129 -8.11 14.75 -0.01
C ALA A 129 -6.88 15.00 0.88
N THR A 130 -5.68 14.61 0.44
CA THR A 130 -4.43 14.91 1.16
C THR A 130 -4.13 16.41 1.22
N LYS A 131 -4.30 17.13 0.09
CA LYS A 131 -4.16 18.60 0.02
C LYS A 131 -5.16 19.30 0.92
N GLU A 132 -6.41 18.82 0.94
CA GLU A 132 -7.43 19.34 1.83
C GLU A 132 -7.08 19.06 3.30
N LEU A 133 -6.52 17.89 3.61
CA LEU A 133 -6.07 17.53 4.95
C LEU A 133 -4.92 18.40 5.42
N LEU A 134 -3.96 18.70 4.55
CA LEU A 134 -2.88 19.64 4.83
C LEU A 134 -3.43 21.04 5.14
N THR A 135 -4.38 21.53 4.32
CA THR A 135 -5.01 22.85 4.50
C THR A 135 -5.72 22.94 5.85
N ASN A 136 -6.38 21.87 6.29
CA ASN A 136 -7.16 21.83 7.53
C ASN A 136 -6.40 21.19 8.71
N SER A 137 -5.11 20.91 8.56
CA SER A 137 -4.31 20.13 9.52
C SER A 137 -4.32 20.69 10.95
N GLY A 138 -4.37 22.02 11.12
CA GLY A 138 -4.46 22.65 12.45
C GLY A 138 -5.77 22.37 13.19
N SER A 139 -6.83 22.05 12.46
CA SER A 139 -8.17 21.77 12.97
C SER A 139 -8.42 20.29 13.20
N VAL A 140 -7.46 19.41 12.90
CA VAL A 140 -7.58 17.98 13.15
C VAL A 140 -7.48 17.74 14.66
N ASP A 141 -8.51 17.13 15.22
CA ASP A 141 -8.61 16.79 16.64
C ASP A 141 -8.77 15.29 16.88
N LYS A 142 -9.44 14.60 15.96
CA LYS A 142 -9.81 13.19 16.09
C LYS A 142 -9.52 12.42 14.82
N ILE A 143 -9.05 11.18 14.98
CA ILE A 143 -8.82 10.21 13.93
C ILE A 143 -9.61 8.95 14.28
N THR A 144 -10.35 8.39 13.33
CA THR A 144 -11.15 7.17 13.55
C THR A 144 -10.82 6.11 12.52
N ILE A 145 -10.74 4.86 12.96
CA ILE A 145 -10.69 3.68 12.08
C ILE A 145 -12.04 2.98 12.14
N SER A 146 -12.55 2.58 10.97
CA SER A 146 -13.82 1.89 10.86
C SER A 146 -13.72 0.53 10.18
N GLN A 147 -14.51 -0.43 10.64
CA GLN A 147 -14.77 -1.73 10.01
C GLN A 147 -16.24 -1.78 9.58
N LYS A 148 -16.51 -2.09 8.31
CA LYS A 148 -17.88 -2.19 7.75
C LYS A 148 -18.81 -1.04 8.21
N ASN A 149 -18.29 0.20 8.24
CA ASN A 149 -18.95 1.45 8.68
C ASN A 149 -19.14 1.66 10.20
N LYS A 150 -18.59 0.80 11.05
CA LYS A 150 -18.55 1.01 12.51
C LYS A 150 -17.17 1.48 12.94
N THR A 151 -17.11 2.53 13.74
CA THR A 151 -15.86 2.96 14.37
C THR A 151 -15.38 1.89 15.35
N VAL A 152 -14.17 1.38 15.15
CA VAL A 152 -13.53 0.37 16.01
C VAL A 152 -12.36 0.93 16.80
N SER A 153 -11.75 2.01 16.31
CA SER A 153 -10.71 2.73 17.02
C SER A 153 -10.90 4.23 16.87
N GLU A 154 -10.64 4.96 17.95
CA GLU A 154 -10.64 6.42 17.97
C GLU A 154 -9.34 6.90 18.62
N TYR A 155 -8.75 7.91 18.01
CA TYR A 155 -7.49 8.51 18.46
C TYR A 155 -7.59 10.03 18.50
N ILE A 156 -6.86 10.63 19.44
CA ILE A 156 -6.65 12.07 19.56
C ILE A 156 -5.26 12.41 19.05
N LEU A 157 -5.15 13.44 18.21
CA LEU A 157 -3.85 13.88 17.69
C LEU A 157 -3.05 14.64 18.75
N ALA A 158 -1.95 14.05 19.23
CA ALA A 158 -1.14 14.63 20.30
C ALA A 158 -0.08 15.61 19.77
N THR A 159 0.51 15.34 18.61
CA THR A 159 1.60 16.16 18.02
C THR A 159 1.13 16.83 16.72
N LYS A 160 0.29 17.87 16.83
CA LYS A 160 -0.30 18.56 15.66
C LYS A 160 0.72 19.21 14.73
N ASP A 161 1.79 19.77 15.27
CA ASP A 161 2.85 20.39 14.47
C ASP A 161 3.61 19.35 13.64
N ASN A 162 3.92 18.19 14.23
CA ASN A 162 4.56 17.07 13.52
C ASN A 162 3.64 16.50 12.44
N PHE A 163 2.34 16.37 12.72
CA PHE A 163 1.34 15.99 11.72
C PHE A 163 1.33 16.92 10.51
N LYS A 164 1.26 18.24 10.76
CA LYS A 164 1.31 19.25 9.69
C LYS A 164 2.64 19.22 8.93
N LYS A 165 3.77 19.07 9.63
CA LYS A 165 5.10 18.97 9.02
C LYS A 165 5.20 17.77 8.10
N ALA A 166 4.74 16.61 8.56
CA ALA A 166 4.78 15.37 7.78
C ALA A 166 3.86 15.43 6.55
N LEU A 167 2.68 16.04 6.66
CA LEU A 167 1.82 16.30 5.49
C LEU A 167 2.48 17.25 4.47
N LYS A 168 3.19 18.28 4.92
CA LYS A 168 3.93 19.17 4.01
C LYS A 168 5.05 18.42 3.30
N GLU A 169 5.82 17.63 4.05
CA GLU A 169 6.92 16.85 3.50
C GLU A 169 6.41 15.87 2.44
N ILE A 170 5.39 15.08 2.76
CA ILE A 170 4.90 14.04 1.86
C ILE A 170 4.28 14.60 0.58
N MET A 171 3.68 15.79 0.67
CA MET A 171 3.10 16.49 -0.48
C MET A 171 4.14 17.13 -1.40
N ALA A 172 5.35 17.38 -0.90
CA ALA A 172 6.44 18.00 -1.67
C ALA A 172 7.30 16.97 -2.43
N VAL A 173 7.11 15.67 -2.17
CA VAL A 173 7.81 14.58 -2.87
C VAL A 173 7.28 14.48 -4.31
N GLU A 174 8.17 14.41 -5.29
CA GLU A 174 7.85 14.17 -6.71
C GLU A 174 7.76 12.66 -7.01
#